data_AF-A0A3B8LEG1-F1
#
_entry.id   AF-A0A3B8LEG1-F1
#
_cell.length_a   1.000
_cell.length_b   1.000
_cell.length_c   1.000
_cell.angle_alpha   90.00
_cell.angle_beta   90.00
_cell.angle_gamma   90.00
#
_symmetry.space_group_name_H-M   'P 1'
#
loop_
_entity.id
_entity.type
_entity.pdbx_description
1 polymer ?
#
loop_
_entity_poly.entity_id
_entity_poly.type
_entity_poly.pdbx_seq_one_letter_code
_entity_poly.pdbx_strand_id
1 'polypeptide(L)'
;KDNDCDGQVDENCRKCGNCLSRETCGADGLCENGIACGVGKDNCLQNGTCVDIASDAHNCGACGVVCKLTEGCTLGNCTPLP
;
A
#
# COMPACT_ATOMS: atom_id res chain seq x y z
N LYS A 1 15.52 -12.52 -13.55
CA LYS A 1 15.40 -11.25 -14.31
C LYS A 1 13.97 -11.08 -14.79
N ASP A 2 13.11 -11.59 -13.95
CA ASP A 2 11.75 -11.20 -13.77
C ASP A 2 11.69 -9.72 -13.35
N ASN A 3 10.58 -9.10 -13.70
CA ASN A 3 10.22 -7.73 -13.33
C ASN A 3 8.96 -7.78 -12.45
N ASP A 4 8.72 -8.90 -11.77
CA ASP A 4 7.60 -9.08 -10.88
C ASP A 4 7.99 -8.72 -9.45
N CYS A 5 7.14 -7.93 -8.80
CA CYS A 5 7.24 -7.64 -7.38
C CYS A 5 6.49 -8.74 -6.60
N ASP A 6 6.90 -10.00 -6.77
CA ASP A 6 6.25 -11.17 -6.17
C ASP A 6 6.89 -11.61 -4.83
N GLY A 7 7.96 -10.93 -4.40
CA GLY A 7 8.66 -11.21 -3.15
C GLY A 7 9.74 -12.29 -3.28
N GLN A 8 10.31 -12.51 -4.47
CA GLN A 8 11.44 -13.41 -4.70
C GLN A 8 12.78 -12.71 -5.00
N VAL A 9 13.86 -13.45 -4.84
CA VAL A 9 15.20 -13.00 -4.40
C VAL A 9 16.14 -12.34 -5.43
N ASP A 10 15.66 -11.71 -6.51
CA ASP A 10 16.50 -10.93 -7.46
C ASP A 10 16.08 -9.46 -7.67
N GLU A 11 15.34 -8.91 -6.71
CA GLU A 11 14.86 -7.53 -6.67
C GLU A 11 15.97 -6.46 -6.71
N ASN A 12 16.10 -5.79 -7.85
CA ASN A 12 16.60 -4.42 -7.92
C ASN A 12 15.46 -3.41 -8.19
N CYS A 13 14.29 -3.63 -7.59
CA CYS A 13 13.23 -2.62 -7.46
C CYS A 13 13.54 -1.57 -6.36
N ARG A 14 14.82 -1.37 -5.99
CA ARG A 14 15.23 -0.33 -5.02
C ARG A 14 14.98 1.11 -5.50
N LYS A 15 14.42 1.30 -6.70
CA LYS A 15 13.92 2.59 -7.20
C LYS A 15 12.40 2.69 -7.26
N CYS A 16 11.68 1.60 -7.02
CA CYS A 16 10.21 1.57 -6.99
C CYS A 16 9.78 2.16 -5.64
N GLY A 17 9.86 3.49 -5.54
CA GLY A 17 9.31 4.21 -4.40
C GLY A 17 7.81 3.90 -4.31
N ASN A 18 7.45 3.10 -3.32
CA ASN A 18 6.07 2.86 -2.86
C ASN A 18 5.05 2.58 -3.98
N CYS A 19 5.34 1.67 -4.92
CA CYS A 19 4.24 1.15 -5.75
C CYS A 19 3.17 0.54 -4.83
N LEU A 20 1.91 0.84 -5.10
CA LEU A 20 0.76 0.35 -4.33
C LEU A 20 0.68 -1.17 -4.41
N SER A 21 -0.03 -1.75 -3.43
CA SER A 21 -0.23 -3.20 -3.42
C SER A 21 -0.91 -3.66 -4.72
N ARG A 22 -0.25 -4.59 -5.44
CA ARG A 22 -0.67 -5.18 -6.73
C ARG A 22 -0.38 -4.36 -8.01
N GLU A 23 0.42 -3.30 -7.93
CA GLU A 23 0.96 -2.67 -9.14
C GLU A 23 2.11 -3.49 -9.75
N THR A 24 2.23 -3.45 -11.07
CA THR A 24 3.37 -4.02 -11.80
C THR A 24 4.38 -2.92 -12.06
N CYS A 25 5.67 -3.16 -11.87
CA CYS A 25 6.69 -2.18 -12.28
C CYS A 25 6.85 -2.26 -13.81
N GLY A 26 6.41 -1.22 -14.51
CA GLY A 26 6.58 -1.06 -15.95
C GLY A 26 8.07 -0.99 -16.32
N ALA A 27 8.37 -1.25 -17.59
CA ALA A 27 9.75 -1.20 -18.10
C ALA A 27 10.38 0.21 -18.03
N ASP A 28 9.55 1.24 -17.87
CA ASP A 28 9.92 2.64 -17.65
C ASP A 28 10.12 3.00 -16.16
N GLY A 29 9.91 2.05 -15.25
CA GLY A 29 9.99 2.27 -13.82
C GLY A 29 8.78 2.99 -13.24
N LEU A 30 7.68 3.11 -13.98
CA LEU A 30 6.39 3.55 -13.47
C LEU A 30 5.58 2.35 -12.97
N CYS A 31 4.76 2.57 -11.95
CA CYS A 31 3.83 1.54 -11.51
C CYS A 31 2.64 1.50 -12.50
N GLU A 32 2.39 0.35 -13.11
CA GLU A 32 1.35 0.12 -14.11
C GLU A 32 0.29 -0.87 -13.58
N ASN A 33 -0.90 -0.84 -14.17
CA ASN A 33 -2.06 -1.68 -13.81
C ASN A 33 -2.55 -1.53 -12.36
N GLY A 34 -2.23 -0.41 -11.71
CA GLY A 34 -2.81 -0.02 -10.43
C GLY A 34 -4.24 0.48 -10.57
N ILE A 35 -5.08 0.13 -9.60
CA ILE A 35 -6.32 0.88 -9.38
C ILE A 35 -5.88 2.19 -8.72
N ALA A 36 -6.00 3.30 -9.45
CA ALA A 36 -5.63 4.61 -8.97
C ALA A 36 -6.54 5.03 -7.81
N CYS A 37 -6.13 4.66 -6.60
CA CYS A 37 -6.74 5.15 -5.38
C CYS A 37 -6.25 6.58 -5.14
N GLY A 38 -7.18 7.49 -4.84
CA GLY A 38 -6.84 8.88 -4.51
C GLY A 38 -5.88 8.95 -3.32
N VAL A 39 -5.23 10.10 -3.12
CA VAL A 39 -4.26 10.31 -2.04
C VAL A 39 -4.81 9.84 -0.69
N GLY A 40 -4.01 9.05 0.04
CA GLY A 40 -4.39 8.49 1.34
C GLY A 40 -5.27 7.25 1.28
N LYS A 41 -5.44 6.66 0.09
CA LYS A 41 -6.23 5.42 -0.11
C LYS A 41 -5.41 4.35 -0.82
N ASP A 42 -5.73 3.09 -0.56
CA ASP A 42 -5.10 1.93 -1.18
C ASP A 42 -6.15 0.88 -1.56
N ASN A 43 -5.84 0.02 -2.53
CA ASN A 43 -6.76 -0.97 -3.07
C ASN A 43 -6.73 -2.27 -2.27
N CYS A 44 -7.23 -2.21 -1.03
CA CYS A 44 -7.15 -3.34 -0.10
C CYS A 44 -8.13 -4.49 -0.41
N LEU A 45 -9.10 -4.25 -1.30
CA LEU A 45 -10.14 -5.20 -1.62
C LEU A 45 -10.00 -5.64 -3.09
N GLN A 46 -10.08 -6.96 -3.32
CA GLN A 46 -9.88 -7.57 -4.65
C GLN A 46 -10.90 -7.12 -5.72
N ASN A 47 -11.91 -6.34 -5.34
CA ASN A 47 -12.93 -5.79 -6.23
C ASN A 47 -12.60 -4.36 -6.73
N GLY A 48 -11.45 -3.81 -6.38
CA GLY A 48 -11.08 -2.44 -6.76
C GLY A 48 -11.62 -1.34 -5.86
N THR A 49 -12.01 -1.70 -4.64
CA THR A 49 -12.47 -0.72 -3.66
C THR A 49 -11.28 -0.13 -2.92
N CYS A 50 -11.11 1.18 -3.08
CA CYS A 50 -10.12 1.94 -2.34
C CYS A 50 -10.55 2.12 -0.87
N VAL A 51 -9.69 1.68 0.02
CA VAL A 51 -9.80 1.85 1.47
C VAL A 51 -8.94 3.03 1.91
N ASP A 52 -9.45 3.83 2.85
CA ASP A 52 -8.73 4.98 3.39
C ASP A 52 -7.67 4.53 4.39
N ILE A 53 -6.43 4.41 3.92
CA ILE A 53 -5.30 4.01 4.74
C ILE A 53 -4.80 5.14 5.64
N ALA A 54 -5.31 6.36 5.49
CA ALA A 54 -4.92 7.50 6.32
C ALA A 54 -5.70 7.56 7.64
N SER A 55 -6.85 6.91 7.72
CA SER A 55 -7.77 6.98 8.86
C SER A 55 -8.41 5.65 9.28
N ASP A 56 -8.38 4.61 8.46
CA ASP A 56 -8.89 3.29 8.84
C ASP A 56 -7.91 2.57 9.77
N ALA A 57 -8.34 2.35 11.02
CA ALA A 57 -7.57 1.61 12.01
C ALA A 57 -7.29 0.14 11.64
N HIS A 58 -8.00 -0.45 10.68
CA HIS A 58 -7.76 -1.80 10.19
C HIS A 58 -6.87 -1.86 8.95
N ASN A 59 -6.51 -0.71 8.36
CA ASN A 59 -5.72 -0.61 7.14
C ASN A 59 -4.74 0.58 7.21
N CYS A 60 -4.19 0.88 8.38
CA CYS A 60 -3.48 2.12 8.63
C CYS A 60 -2.09 2.15 7.98
N GLY A 61 -1.89 3.04 7.01
CA GLY A 61 -0.65 3.20 6.25
C GLY A 61 -0.46 2.17 5.12
N ALA A 62 -1.09 0.99 5.22
CA ALA A 62 -1.19 0.00 4.16
C ALA A 62 -2.31 -1.00 4.44
N CYS A 63 -2.72 -1.74 3.42
CA CYS A 63 -3.76 -2.76 3.52
C CYS A 63 -3.43 -3.85 4.55
N GLY A 64 -4.39 -4.15 5.43
CA GLY A 64 -4.26 -5.14 6.49
C GLY A 64 -3.38 -4.73 7.67
N VAL A 65 -2.87 -3.49 7.70
CA VAL A 65 -2.16 -2.96 8.86
C VAL A 65 -3.19 -2.52 9.91
N VAL A 66 -3.31 -3.30 10.98
CA VAL A 66 -4.26 -3.03 12.06
C VAL A 66 -3.54 -2.35 13.23
N CYS A 67 -4.04 -1.18 13.65
CA CYS A 67 -3.58 -0.51 14.85
C CYS A 67 -4.02 -1.26 16.11
N LYS A 68 -3.25 -1.13 17.20
CA LYS A 68 -3.67 -1.73 18.47
C LYS A 68 -4.96 -1.09 18.98
N LEU A 69 -5.65 -1.79 19.89
CA LEU A 69 -6.88 -1.28 20.51
C LEU A 69 -6.69 0.09 21.22
N THR A 70 -5.47 0.38 21.67
CA THR A 70 -5.08 1.64 22.33
C THR A 70 -4.55 2.69 21.34
N GLU A 71 -4.65 2.45 20.04
CA GLU A 71 -4.12 3.29 18.97
C GLU A 71 -5.21 3.62 17.94
N GLY A 72 -5.14 4.80 17.35
CA GLY A 72 -5.95 5.23 16.21
C GLY A 72 -5.07 5.45 14.99
N CYS A 73 -5.66 5.39 13.80
CA CYS A 73 -4.95 5.74 12.58
C CYS A 73 -4.99 7.25 12.35
N THR A 74 -3.81 7.88 12.38
CA THR A 74 -3.65 9.31 12.11
C THR A 74 -2.64 9.50 11.00
N LEU A 75 -3.09 10.02 9.86
CA LEU A 75 -2.25 10.29 8.68
C LEU A 75 -1.44 9.05 8.26
N GLY A 76 -2.08 7.88 8.30
CA GLY A 76 -1.44 6.61 7.92
C GLY A 76 -0.47 6.04 8.95
N ASN A 77 -0.52 6.52 10.19
CA ASN A 77 0.30 6.02 11.29
C ASN A 77 -0.58 5.63 12.48
N CYS A 78 -0.30 4.47 13.07
CA CYS A 78 -0.92 4.08 14.33
C CYS A 78 -0.33 4.92 15.45
N THR A 79 -1.16 5.78 16.04
CA THR A 79 -0.79 6.68 17.13
C THR A 79 -1.58 6.34 18.38
N PRO A 80 -0.99 6.39 19.58
CA PRO A 80 -1.72 6.19 20.83
C PRO A 80 -2.95 7.11 20.90
N LEU A 81 -4.09 6.55 21.30
CA LEU A 81 -5.29 7.34 21.59
C LEU A 81 -5.09 8.10 22.91
N PRO A 82 -5.57 9.35 23.01
CA PRO A 82 -5.53 10.12 24.26
C PRO A 82 -6.43 9.53 25.35
#